data_AF-A0A7J9CXY7-F1
#
_entry.id   AF-A0A7J9CXY7-F1
#
_cell.length_a   1.000
_cell.length_b   1.000
_cell.length_c   1.000
_cell.angle_alpha   90.00
_cell.angle_beta   90.00
_cell.angle_gamma   90.00
#
_symmetry.space_group_name_H-M   'P 1'
#
loop_
_entity.id
_entity.type
_entity.pdbx_description
1 polymer ?
#
loop_
_entity_poly.entity_id
_entity_poly.type
_entity_poly.pdbx_seq_one_letter_code
_entity_poly.pdbx_strand_id
1 'polypeptide(L)' 'MTSTMGIIIKNHECLVMGACTYPLGRIGDPTTAKAKACLHVVIFGEEMGFRDLVVK' A
#
# COMPACT_ATOMS: atom_id res chain seq x y z
N MET A 1 -20.80 -2.12 -1.74
CA MET A 1 -19.55 -1.93 -2.52
C MET A 1 -18.38 -2.27 -1.62
N THR A 2 -17.47 -3.12 -2.08
CA THR A 2 -16.17 -3.37 -1.45
C THR A 2 -15.20 -2.30 -1.95
N SER A 3 -14.45 -1.67 -1.04
CA SER A 3 -13.40 -0.74 -1.44
C SER A 3 -12.14 -1.54 -1.83
N THR A 4 -11.42 -1.05 -2.83
CA THR A 4 -10.13 -1.62 -3.27
C THR A 4 -9.08 -0.55 -3.10
N MET A 5 -7.94 -0.92 -2.54
CA MET A 5 -6.76 -0.07 -2.48
C MET A 5 -5.75 -0.53 -3.51
N GLY A 6 -5.12 0.42 -4.20
CA GLY A 6 -3.92 0.19 -4.99
C GLY A 6 -2.68 0.70 -4.28
N ILE A 7 -1.59 -0.05 -4.38
CA ILE A 7 -0.26 0.34 -3.91
C ILE A 7 0.67 0.36 -5.12
N ILE A 8 1.49 1.40 -5.20
CA ILE A 8 2.54 1.54 -6.20
C ILE A 8 3.84 1.87 -5.47
N ILE A 9 4.84 1.01 -5.60
CA ILE A 9 6.18 1.26 -5.09
C ILE A 9 7.01 1.85 -6.22
N LYS A 10 7.67 2.96 -5.93
CA LYS A 10 8.58 3.64 -6.87
C LYS A 10 9.96 3.78 -6.23
N ASN A 11 11.01 3.74 -7.05
CA ASN A 11 12.35 4.10 -6.61
C ASN A 11 12.49 5.64 -6.49
N HIS A 12 13.67 6.11 -6.09
CA HIS A 12 13.99 7.54 -5.95
C HIS A 12 13.95 8.31 -7.28
N GLU A 13 14.11 7.63 -8.41
CA GLU A 13 13.99 8.18 -9.78
C GLU A 13 12.54 8.17 -10.30
N CYS A 14 11.57 7.84 -9.43
CA CYS A 14 10.15 7.71 -9.77
C CYS A 14 9.80 6.56 -10.73
N LEU A 15 10.71 5.62 -10.96
CA LEU A 15 10.45 4.40 -11.72
C LEU A 15 9.64 3.41 -10.87
N VAL A 16 8.62 2.79 -11.47
CA VAL A 16 7.75 1.82 -10.79
C VAL A 16 8.52 0.52 -10.59
N MET A 17 8.66 0.11 -9.33
CA MET A 17 9.32 -1.14 -8.92
C MET A 17 8.32 -2.27 -8.69
N GLY A 18 7.07 -1.94 -8.39
CA GLY A 18 5.99 -2.91 -8.22
C GLY A 18 4.65 -2.24 -7.94
N ALA A 19 3.59 -2.98 -8.20
CA ALA A 19 2.23 -2.53 -7.92
C ALA A 19 1.35 -3.72 -7.54
N CYS A 20 0.41 -3.49 -6.61
CA CYS A 20 -0.55 -4.50 -6.18
C CYS A 20 -1.86 -3.84 -5.77
N THR A 21 -2.92 -4.64 -5.71
CA THR A 21 -4.22 -4.20 -5.21
C THR A 21 -4.68 -5.11 -4.08
N TYR A 22 -5.29 -4.51 -3.06
CA TYR A 22 -5.85 -5.22 -1.91
C TYR A 22 -7.34 -4.90 -1.76
N PRO A 23 -8.20 -5.92 -1.59
CA PRO A 23 -9.59 -5.69 -1.21
C PRO A 23 -9.63 -5.22 0.24
N LEU A 24 -10.15 -4.01 0.49
CA LEU A 24 -10.27 -3.44 1.85
C LEU A 24 -11.56 -3.89 2.56
N GLY A 25 -12.53 -4.46 1.82
CA GLY A 25 -13.85 -4.79 2.34
C GLY A 25 -14.72 -3.55 2.57
N ARG A 26 -15.74 -3.66 3.45
CA ARG A 26 -16.50 -2.49 3.91
C ARG A 26 -15.82 -1.89 5.14
N ILE A 27 -15.04 -0.83 4.93
CA ILE A 27 -14.51 0.00 6.02
C ILE A 27 -15.22 1.34 5.92
N GLY A 28 -16.04 1.65 6.93
CA GLY A 28 -16.77 2.92 6.99
C GLY A 28 -15.96 4.07 7.57
N ASP A 29 -14.94 3.75 8.38
CA ASP A 29 -14.08 4.75 9.02
C ASP A 29 -12.85 5.06 8.15
N PRO A 30 -12.68 6.31 7.67
CA PRO A 30 -11.55 6.69 6.82
C PRO A 30 -10.20 6.55 7.54
N THR A 31 -10.16 6.70 8.86
CA THR A 31 -8.92 6.55 9.64
C THR A 31 -8.44 5.10 9.60
N THR A 32 -9.34 4.15 9.84
CA THR A 32 -9.08 2.71 9.75
C THR A 32 -8.69 2.29 8.33
N ALA A 33 -9.33 2.88 7.31
CA ALA A 33 -8.98 2.60 5.92
C ALA A 33 -7.54 3.04 5.61
N LYS A 34 -7.14 4.23 6.08
CA LYS A 34 -5.76 4.74 5.92
C LYS A 34 -4.75 3.91 6.71
N ALA A 35 -5.06 3.54 7.95
CA ALA A 35 -4.15 2.70 8.76
C ALA A 35 -3.91 1.32 8.11
N LYS A 36 -4.97 0.68 7.60
CA LYS A 36 -4.84 -0.58 6.83
C LYS A 36 -4.06 -0.38 5.53
N ALA A 37 -4.18 0.78 4.91
CA ALA A 37 -3.39 1.09 3.72
C ALA A 37 -1.90 1.12 4.01
N CYS A 38 -1.49 1.86 5.04
CA CYS A 38 -0.10 1.91 5.48
C CYS A 38 0.45 0.52 5.84
N LEU A 39 -0.33 -0.30 6.55
CA LEU A 39 0.08 -1.67 6.89
C LEU A 39 0.39 -2.52 5.66
N HIS A 40 -0.49 -2.53 4.65
CA HIS A 40 -0.25 -3.30 3.43
C HIS A 40 0.91 -2.77 2.60
N VAL A 41 1.18 -1.46 2.61
CA VAL A 41 2.37 -0.89 1.94
C VAL A 41 3.65 -1.44 2.56
N VAL A 42 3.72 -1.50 3.90
CA VAL A 42 4.88 -2.05 4.61
C VAL A 42 5.05 -3.53 4.30
N ILE A 43 3.98 -4.33 4.43
CA ILE A 43 4.02 -5.77 4.13
C ILE A 43 4.47 -6.01 2.69
N PHE A 44 3.87 -5.32 1.71
CA PHE A 44 4.23 -5.50 0.30
C PHE A 44 5.69 -5.10 0.02
N GLY A 45 6.16 -4.01 0.64
CA GLY A 45 7.55 -3.59 0.50
C GLY A 45 8.53 -4.58 1.15
N GLU A 46 8.20 -5.14 2.31
CA GLU A 46 8.98 -6.21 2.95
C GLU A 46 9.03 -7.49 2.09
N GLU A 47 7.89 -7.91 1.53
CA GLU A 47 7.79 -9.07 0.62
C GLU A 47 8.63 -8.87 -0.65
N MET A 48 8.74 -7.63 -1.14
CA MET A 48 9.63 -7.28 -2.26
C MET A 48 11.10 -7.12 -1.85
N GLY A 49 11.44 -7.27 -0.56
CA GLY A 49 12.81 -7.21 -0.04
C GLY A 49 13.32 -5.79 0.24
N PHE A 50 12.45 -4.78 0.25
CA PHE A 50 12.83 -3.42 0.60
C PHE A 50 12.99 -3.26 2.12
N ARG A 51 14.02 -2.52 2.53
CA ARG A 51 14.32 -2.22 3.95
C ARG A 51 14.00 -0.79 4.35
N ASP A 52 13.90 0.10 3.37
CA ASP A 52 13.58 1.51 3.57
C ASP A 52 12.46 1.89 2.60
N LEU A 53 11.36 2.38 3.17
CA LEU A 53 10.12 2.72 2.47
C LEU A 53 9.61 4.04 3.01
N VAL A 54 9.31 4.96 2.11
CA VAL A 54 8.64 6.23 2.43
C VAL A 54 7.22 6.18 1.91
N VAL A 55 6.25 6.15 2.83
CA VAL A 55 4.82 6.21 2.49
C VAL A 55 4.41 7.67 2.32
N LYS A 56 3.78 8.00 1.19
CA LYS A 56 3.26 9.33 0.86
C LYS A 56 1.76 9.30 0.65
#